data_AF-A0A7J8U3Y0-F1
#
_entry.id   AF-A0A7J8U3Y0-F1
#
_cell.length_a   1.000
_cell.length_b   1.000
_cell.length_c   1.000
_cell.angle_alpha   90.00
_cell.angle_beta   90.00
_cell.angle_gamma   90.00
#
_symmetry.space_group_name_H-M   'P 1'
#
loop_
_entity.id
_entity.type
_entity.pdbx_description
1 polymer ?
#
loop_
_entity_poly.entity_id
_entity_poly.type
_entity_poly.pdbx_seq_one_letter_code
_entity_poly.pdbx_strand_id
1 'polypeptide(L)'
;MEFLAKEYGYVALVVVAYCFLSIWMGIQVGMARKKYKVYYPTLYALESENKDAKLFNCVQRGHQNSLEMMPMFFVLMILGGMAHPCISAALGLFYTVTRYFYFTGYSTGDPQKRLTIGYISSSLLFFYYSVLKLDNGQEEVDSNVLKHIILLFMGCGVMDSFRKYGFLALLGLKICTISLAINLLRR
;
A
#
# COMPACT_ATOMS: atom_id res chain seq x y z
N MET A 1 -13.19 -24.83 -19.51
CA MET A 1 -13.66 -23.57 -18.90
C MET A 1 -12.55 -23.08 -18.01
N GLU A 2 -11.63 -22.28 -18.55
CA GLU A 2 -10.63 -21.59 -17.74
C GLU A 2 -11.35 -20.40 -17.10
N PHE A 3 -11.58 -20.48 -15.79
CA PHE A 3 -12.38 -19.50 -15.03
C PHE A 3 -11.69 -18.13 -14.92
N LEU A 4 -10.40 -18.04 -15.29
CA LEU A 4 -9.58 -16.83 -15.17
C LEU A 4 -8.85 -16.56 -16.48
N ALA A 5 -8.68 -15.28 -16.82
CA ALA A 5 -7.85 -14.84 -17.94
C ALA A 5 -6.38 -15.25 -17.73
N LYS A 6 -5.66 -15.58 -18.81
CA LYS A 6 -4.26 -16.02 -18.77
C LYS A 6 -3.35 -14.98 -18.09
N GLU A 7 -3.68 -13.71 -18.25
CA GLU A 7 -2.99 -12.54 -17.71
C GLU A 7 -3.14 -12.42 -16.18
N TYR A 8 -4.11 -13.13 -15.57
CA TYR A 8 -4.28 -13.18 -14.11
C TYR A 8 -3.05 -13.75 -13.40
N GLY A 9 -2.22 -14.53 -14.11
CA GLY A 9 -0.92 -14.97 -13.60
C GLY A 9 -0.03 -13.82 -13.12
N TYR A 10 -0.11 -12.64 -13.74
CA TYR A 10 0.64 -11.45 -13.29
C TYR A 10 0.18 -10.95 -11.92
N VAL A 11 -1.12 -11.00 -11.65
CA VAL A 11 -1.71 -10.62 -10.35
C VAL A 11 -1.16 -11.54 -9.26
N ALA A 12 -1.16 -12.85 -9.51
CA ALA A 12 -0.62 -13.83 -8.58
C ALA A 12 0.88 -13.61 -8.31
N LEU A 13 1.68 -13.34 -9.35
CA LEU A 13 3.11 -13.03 -9.20
C LEU A 13 3.35 -11.78 -8.35
N VAL A 14 2.55 -10.74 -8.50
CA VAL A 14 2.66 -9.51 -7.69
C VAL A 14 2.32 -9.77 -6.22
N VAL A 15 1.27 -10.56 -5.94
CA VAL A 15 0.93 -10.95 -4.56
C VAL A 15 2.08 -11.74 -3.92
N VAL A 16 2.64 -12.71 -4.64
CA VAL A 16 3.79 -13.49 -4.18
C VAL A 16 5.01 -12.59 -3.94
N ALA A 17 5.30 -11.66 -4.85
CA ALA A 17 6.39 -10.69 -4.69
C ALA A 17 6.22 -9.83 -3.42
N TYR A 18 5.00 -9.41 -3.11
CA TYR A 18 4.70 -8.69 -1.87
C TYR A 18 4.93 -9.56 -0.62
N CYS A 19 4.58 -10.85 -0.66
CA CYS A 19 4.87 -11.77 0.43
C CYS A 19 6.39 -11.84 0.71
N PHE A 20 7.21 -11.96 -0.33
CA PHE A 20 8.68 -11.93 -0.18
C PHE A 20 9.17 -10.61 0.41
N LEU A 21 8.62 -9.47 -0.02
CA LEU A 21 8.93 -8.17 0.56
C LEU A 21 8.56 -8.11 2.06
N SER A 22 7.40 -8.63 2.45
CA SER A 22 6.95 -8.67 3.85
C SER A 22 7.87 -9.53 4.72
N ILE A 23 8.28 -10.71 4.22
CA ILE A 23 9.27 -11.58 4.88
C ILE A 23 10.60 -10.86 5.04
N TRP A 24 11.08 -10.18 3.99
CA TRP A 24 12.32 -9.41 4.04
C TRP A 24 12.27 -8.31 5.10
N MET A 25 11.17 -7.55 5.20
CA MET A 25 10.99 -6.55 6.26
C MET A 25 11.03 -7.19 7.67
N GLY A 26 10.44 -8.38 7.83
CA GLY A 26 10.51 -9.15 9.08
C GLY A 26 11.93 -9.58 9.45
N ILE A 27 12.74 -10.00 8.45
CA ILE A 27 14.17 -10.29 8.64
C ILE A 27 14.93 -9.05 9.09
N GLN A 28 14.67 -7.88 8.49
CA GLN A 28 15.28 -6.61 8.89
C GLN A 28 14.95 -6.24 10.34
N VAL A 29 13.70 -6.45 10.77
CA VAL A 29 13.32 -6.33 12.19
C VAL A 29 14.13 -7.28 13.07
N GLY A 30 14.27 -8.55 12.68
CA GLY A 30 15.07 -9.53 13.41
C GLY A 30 16.54 -9.15 13.53
N MET A 31 17.14 -8.62 12.46
CA MET A 31 18.49 -8.07 12.47
C MET A 31 18.61 -6.84 13.37
N ALA A 32 17.63 -5.94 13.33
CA ALA A 32 17.58 -4.76 14.18
C ALA A 32 17.45 -5.12 15.67
N ARG A 33 16.67 -6.16 16.01
CA ARG A 33 16.58 -6.68 17.40
C ARG A 33 17.94 -7.09 17.93
N LYS A 34 18.71 -7.84 17.13
CA LYS A 34 20.07 -8.26 17.49
C LYS A 34 21.01 -7.05 17.61
N LYS A 35 20.95 -6.12 16.65
CA LYS A 35 21.82 -4.93 16.60
C LYS A 35 21.61 -4.00 17.81
N TYR A 36 20.36 -3.72 18.16
CA TYR A 36 19.99 -2.78 19.22
C TYR A 36 19.70 -3.47 20.56
N LYS A 37 19.98 -4.78 20.67
CA LYS A 37 19.81 -5.59 21.90
C LYS A 37 18.38 -5.54 22.47
N VAL A 38 17.38 -5.59 21.59
CA VAL A 38 15.96 -5.62 21.98
C VAL A 38 15.46 -7.05 21.97
N TYR A 39 15.47 -7.69 23.14
CA TYR A 39 15.06 -9.07 23.32
C TYR A 39 13.53 -9.22 23.29
N TYR A 40 13.06 -10.41 22.92
CA TYR A 40 11.66 -10.79 23.09
C TYR A 40 11.33 -10.87 24.59
N PRO A 41 10.09 -10.55 25.02
CA PRO A 41 8.89 -10.25 24.21
C PRO A 41 8.72 -8.75 23.87
N THR A 42 9.71 -7.90 24.13
CA THR A 42 9.59 -6.44 23.97
C THR A 42 9.31 -6.06 22.52
N LEU A 43 8.16 -5.40 22.30
CA LEU A 43 7.73 -4.98 20.96
C LEU A 43 8.41 -3.69 20.51
N TYR A 44 8.40 -2.68 21.39
CA TYR A 44 9.05 -1.38 21.22
C TYR A 44 10.02 -1.17 22.38
N ALA A 45 11.22 -0.68 22.06
CA ALA A 45 12.21 -0.32 23.06
C ALA A 45 11.82 1.01 23.73
N LEU A 46 12.01 1.08 25.04
CA LEU A 46 11.83 2.31 25.83
C LEU A 46 13.02 3.24 25.60
N GLU A 47 12.75 4.50 25.26
CA GLU A 47 13.78 5.51 25.03
C GLU A 47 14.60 5.82 26.29
N SER A 48 14.02 5.62 27.48
CA SER A 48 14.71 5.75 28.77
C SER A 48 15.75 4.65 29.02
N GLU A 49 15.56 3.47 28.42
CA GLU A 49 16.39 2.28 28.69
C GLU A 49 17.41 2.03 27.58
N ASN A 50 17.17 2.55 26.38
CA ASN A 50 18.03 2.31 25.22
C ASN A 50 18.17 3.57 24.37
N LYS A 51 19.41 4.05 24.21
CA LYS A 51 19.74 5.22 23.39
C LYS A 51 19.38 5.03 21.92
N ASP A 52 19.37 3.78 21.44
CA ASP A 52 19.02 3.41 20.07
C ASP A 52 17.55 2.97 19.93
N ALA A 53 16.72 3.15 20.97
CA ALA A 53 15.32 2.74 20.97
C ALA A 53 14.56 3.30 19.76
N LYS A 54 14.78 4.57 19.42
CA LYS A 54 14.13 5.23 18.29
C LYS A 54 14.45 4.55 16.95
N LEU A 55 15.70 4.13 16.74
CA LEU A 55 16.12 3.44 15.52
C LEU A 55 15.41 2.09 15.38
N PHE A 56 15.41 1.30 16.45
CA PHE A 56 14.70 0.02 16.48
C PHE A 56 13.19 0.21 16.27
N ASN A 57 12.58 1.13 17.02
CA ASN A 57 11.15 1.42 16.97
C ASN A 57 10.73 1.87 15.56
N CYS A 58 11.60 2.59 14.85
CA CYS A 58 11.34 2.98 13.47
C CYS A 58 11.27 1.78 12.52
N VAL A 59 12.27 0.88 12.55
CA VAL A 59 12.26 -0.34 11.73
C VAL A 59 11.02 -1.19 12.05
N GLN A 60 10.72 -1.37 13.34
CA GLN A 60 9.56 -2.14 13.80
C GLN A 60 8.23 -1.53 13.29
N ARG A 61 8.05 -0.22 13.46
CA ARG A 61 6.82 0.48 13.04
C ARG A 61 6.64 0.45 11.53
N GLY A 62 7.73 0.59 10.77
CA GLY A 62 7.74 0.49 9.32
C GLY A 62 7.18 -0.86 8.83
N HIS A 63 7.65 -1.97 9.41
CA HIS A 63 7.16 -3.31 9.07
C HIS A 63 5.70 -3.51 9.49
N GLN A 64 5.33 -3.11 10.72
CA GLN A 64 3.95 -3.22 11.20
C GLN A 64 2.96 -2.46 10.33
N ASN A 65 3.33 -1.28 9.83
CA ASN A 65 2.47 -0.53 8.94
C ASN A 65 2.22 -1.28 7.61
N SER A 66 3.20 -2.05 7.12
CA SER A 66 3.00 -2.90 5.93
C SER A 66 2.04 -4.03 6.25
N LEU A 67 2.18 -4.66 7.41
CA LEU A 67 1.29 -5.74 7.86
C LEU A 67 -0.16 -5.26 8.06
N GLU A 68 -0.36 -4.06 8.59
CA GLU A 68 -1.70 -3.43 8.73
C GLU A 68 -2.40 -3.24 7.38
N MET A 69 -1.64 -2.95 6.32
CA MET A 69 -2.16 -2.65 4.99
C MET A 69 -2.25 -3.87 4.06
N MET A 70 -1.45 -4.90 4.33
CA MET A 70 -1.32 -6.09 3.49
C MET A 70 -2.66 -6.80 3.21
N PRO A 71 -3.57 -7.01 4.19
CA PRO A 71 -4.84 -7.67 3.91
C PRO A 71 -5.72 -6.90 2.93
N MET A 72 -5.81 -5.57 3.09
CA MET A 72 -6.57 -4.73 2.17
C MET A 72 -5.95 -4.73 0.78
N PHE A 73 -4.63 -4.65 0.69
CA PHE A 73 -3.91 -4.75 -0.58
C PHE A 73 -4.21 -6.07 -1.31
N PHE A 74 -4.17 -7.20 -0.61
CA PHE A 74 -4.42 -8.51 -1.23
C PHE A 74 -5.86 -8.66 -1.71
N VAL A 75 -6.84 -8.28 -0.89
CA VAL A 75 -8.26 -8.34 -1.29
C VAL A 75 -8.51 -7.50 -2.53
N LEU A 76 -7.98 -6.28 -2.56
CA LEU A 76 -8.11 -5.40 -3.70
C LEU A 76 -7.44 -6.02 -4.94
N MET A 77 -6.19 -6.49 -4.84
CA MET A 77 -5.47 -7.14 -5.94
C MET A 77 -6.22 -8.33 -6.55
N ILE A 78 -6.77 -9.19 -5.69
CA ILE A 78 -7.49 -10.39 -6.11
C ILE A 78 -8.78 -10.02 -6.84
N LEU A 79 -9.62 -9.18 -6.21
CA LEU A 79 -10.92 -8.78 -6.77
C LEU A 79 -10.76 -7.94 -8.03
N GLY A 80 -9.84 -6.97 -8.00
CA GLY A 80 -9.59 -6.10 -9.15
C GLY A 80 -8.85 -6.77 -10.29
N GLY A 81 -8.01 -7.75 -9.97
CA GLY A 81 -7.37 -8.60 -10.97
C GLY A 81 -8.36 -9.44 -11.76
N MET A 82 -9.52 -9.79 -11.18
CA MET A 82 -10.52 -10.63 -11.87
C MET A 82 -11.15 -9.88 -13.04
N ALA A 83 -11.36 -8.57 -12.91
CA ALA A 83 -11.87 -7.72 -13.98
C ALA A 83 -10.75 -7.16 -14.89
N HIS A 84 -9.64 -6.69 -14.30
CA HIS A 84 -8.56 -6.02 -15.03
C HIS A 84 -7.17 -6.54 -14.60
N PRO A 85 -6.75 -7.73 -15.05
CA PRO A 85 -5.53 -8.37 -14.57
C PRO A 85 -4.25 -7.57 -14.84
N CYS A 86 -4.09 -6.98 -16.04
CA CYS A 86 -2.88 -6.24 -16.42
C CYS A 86 -2.73 -4.94 -15.62
N ILE A 87 -3.81 -4.17 -15.49
CA ILE A 87 -3.81 -2.89 -14.75
C ILE A 87 -3.60 -3.16 -13.28
N SER A 88 -4.30 -4.17 -12.74
CA SER A 88 -4.14 -4.60 -11.35
C SER A 88 -2.69 -4.96 -11.03
N ALA A 89 -2.06 -5.78 -11.89
CA ALA A 89 -0.67 -6.18 -11.74
C ALA A 89 0.30 -4.98 -11.79
N ALA A 90 0.13 -4.06 -12.75
CA ALA A 90 0.98 -2.87 -12.88
C ALA A 90 0.91 -1.97 -11.62
N LEU A 91 -0.30 -1.70 -11.14
CA LEU A 91 -0.51 -0.89 -9.93
C LEU A 91 -0.01 -1.59 -8.66
N GLY A 92 -0.24 -2.90 -8.55
CA GLY A 92 0.24 -3.69 -7.43
C GLY A 92 1.76 -3.78 -7.37
N LEU A 93 2.44 -3.89 -8.51
CA LEU A 93 3.89 -3.86 -8.59
C LEU A 93 4.42 -2.48 -8.14
N PHE A 94 3.82 -1.41 -8.65
CA PHE A 94 4.19 -0.05 -8.26
C PHE A 94 3.98 0.20 -6.75
N TYR A 95 2.87 -0.29 -6.18
CA TYR A 95 2.65 -0.27 -4.73
C TYR A 95 3.74 -1.05 -3.98
N THR A 96 4.08 -2.26 -4.43
CA THR A 96 5.12 -3.11 -3.81
C THR A 96 6.47 -2.39 -3.77
N VAL A 97 6.89 -1.79 -4.90
CA VAL A 97 8.13 -0.99 -4.98
C VAL A 97 8.07 0.23 -4.05
N THR A 98 6.94 0.93 -4.00
CA THR A 98 6.76 2.08 -3.10
C THR A 98 6.86 1.66 -1.63
N ARG A 99 6.37 0.47 -1.26
CA ARG A 99 6.48 -0.08 0.11
C ARG A 99 7.92 -0.40 0.48
N TYR A 100 8.73 -0.87 -0.47
CA TYR A 100 10.17 -1.04 -0.24
C TYR A 100 10.83 0.29 0.15
N PHE A 101 10.62 1.35 -0.63
CA PHE A 101 11.18 2.68 -0.34
C PHE A 101 10.60 3.31 0.94
N TYR A 102 9.31 3.11 1.21
CA TYR A 102 8.69 3.56 2.47
C TYR A 102 9.41 2.93 3.67
N PHE A 103 9.64 1.61 3.64
CA PHE A 103 10.29 0.91 4.75
C PHE A 103 11.75 1.28 4.91
N THR A 104 12.52 1.36 3.81
CA THR A 104 13.93 1.76 3.88
C THR A 104 14.08 3.20 4.38
N GLY A 105 13.22 4.12 3.93
CA GLY A 105 13.15 5.49 4.43
C GLY A 105 12.83 5.54 5.93
N TYR A 106 11.82 4.79 6.38
CA TYR A 106 11.46 4.71 7.81
C TYR A 106 12.61 4.14 8.66
N SER A 107 13.34 3.15 8.13
CA SER A 107 14.43 2.45 8.83
C SER A 107 15.67 3.31 9.10
N THR A 108 15.72 4.54 8.58
CA THR A 108 16.81 5.50 8.84
C THR A 108 16.78 6.12 10.25
N GLY A 109 15.71 5.88 11.03
CA GLY A 109 15.52 6.45 12.37
C GLY A 109 14.84 7.82 12.41
N ASP A 110 14.59 8.40 11.24
CA ASP A 110 13.78 9.61 11.09
C ASP A 110 12.41 9.25 10.48
N PRO A 111 11.32 9.30 11.26
CA PRO A 111 9.98 9.01 10.76
C PRO A 111 9.54 9.92 9.60
N GLN A 112 10.14 11.11 9.44
CA GLN A 112 9.79 12.01 8.33
C GLN A 112 10.38 11.52 7.00
N LYS A 113 11.47 10.75 7.00
CA LYS A 113 12.08 10.21 5.77
C LYS A 113 11.27 9.10 5.09
N ARG A 114 10.23 8.59 5.77
CA ARG A 114 9.24 7.70 5.13
C ARG A 114 8.45 8.42 4.00
N LEU A 115 8.44 9.75 4.03
CA LEU A 115 7.60 10.61 3.20
C LEU A 115 8.26 11.04 1.88
N THR A 116 9.58 10.86 1.74
CA THR A 116 10.33 11.32 0.57
C THR A 116 9.91 10.61 -0.71
N ILE A 117 9.46 9.34 -0.61
CA ILE A 117 8.89 8.53 -1.71
C ILE A 117 7.64 7.75 -1.25
N GLY A 118 7.54 7.40 0.04
CA GLY A 118 6.53 6.45 0.55
C GLY A 118 5.13 7.01 0.84
N TYR A 119 4.92 8.33 0.73
CA TYR A 119 3.58 8.95 0.81
C TYR A 119 2.63 8.41 -0.26
N ILE A 120 3.19 7.98 -1.39
CA ILE A 120 2.46 7.43 -2.53
C ILE A 120 1.77 6.09 -2.16
N SER A 121 2.24 5.35 -1.13
CA SER A 121 1.68 4.02 -0.83
C SER A 121 0.25 4.05 -0.28
N SER A 122 -0.10 4.98 0.60
CA SER A 122 -1.48 5.11 1.09
C SER A 122 -2.45 5.61 0.00
N SER A 123 -1.95 6.46 -0.90
CA SER A 123 -2.71 7.03 -2.02
C SER A 123 -2.95 6.03 -3.15
N LEU A 124 -2.05 5.05 -3.31
CA LEU A 124 -2.15 3.98 -4.32
C LEU A 124 -3.30 3.01 -4.08
N LEU A 125 -3.60 2.69 -2.82
CA LEU A 125 -4.73 1.83 -2.49
C LEU A 125 -6.06 2.51 -2.85
N PHE A 126 -6.11 3.83 -2.67
CA PHE A 126 -7.24 4.69 -3.05
C PHE A 126 -7.38 4.81 -4.56
N PHE A 127 -6.26 4.93 -5.28
CA PHE A 127 -6.24 4.93 -6.73
C PHE A 127 -6.70 3.59 -7.30
N TYR A 128 -6.21 2.48 -6.74
CA TYR A 128 -6.63 1.14 -7.13
C TYR A 128 -8.14 0.94 -6.94
N TYR A 129 -8.70 1.37 -5.80
CA TYR A 129 -10.15 1.38 -5.58
C TYR A 129 -10.91 2.23 -6.59
N SER A 130 -10.37 3.40 -6.95
CA SER A 130 -10.97 4.29 -7.96
C SER A 130 -10.98 3.65 -9.36
N VAL A 131 -9.92 2.93 -9.72
CA VAL A 131 -9.83 2.16 -10.98
C VAL A 131 -10.89 1.05 -11.01
N LEU A 132 -11.12 0.34 -9.91
CA LEU A 132 -12.20 -0.66 -9.82
C LEU A 132 -13.60 -0.07 -9.94
N LYS A 133 -13.78 1.20 -9.57
CA LYS A 133 -15.07 1.88 -9.64
C LYS A 133 -15.42 2.39 -11.04
N LEU A 134 -14.42 2.56 -11.91
CA LEU A 134 -14.62 2.98 -13.30
C LEU A 134 -15.20 1.87 -14.18
N ASP A 135 -15.14 0.61 -13.74
CA ASP A 135 -15.62 -0.55 -14.49
C ASP A 135 -17.14 -0.79 -14.41
N ASN A 136 -17.90 0.16 -13.85
CA ASN A 136 -19.36 0.16 -13.97
C ASN A 136 -19.85 0.62 -15.36
N GLY A 137 -19.06 0.41 -16.43
CA GLY A 137 -19.54 0.56 -17.81
C GLY A 137 -18.57 0.99 -18.94
N GLN A 138 -17.24 0.99 -18.78
CA GLN A 138 -16.33 1.25 -19.92
C GLN A 138 -15.12 0.30 -19.94
N GLU A 139 -15.05 -0.53 -21.00
CA GLU A 139 -14.09 -1.63 -21.20
C GLU A 139 -12.63 -1.20 -21.48
N GLU A 140 -12.30 0.09 -21.60
CA GLU A 140 -10.92 0.53 -21.76
C GLU A 140 -10.57 1.69 -20.83
N VAL A 141 -9.57 1.46 -19.97
CA VAL A 141 -8.92 2.54 -19.22
C VAL A 141 -8.08 3.35 -20.20
N ASP A 142 -8.60 4.50 -20.63
CA ASP A 142 -7.92 5.44 -21.53
C ASP A 142 -6.49 5.75 -21.05
N SER A 143 -5.50 5.57 -21.92
CA SER A 143 -4.10 5.86 -21.64
C SER A 143 -3.87 7.31 -21.19
N ASN A 144 -4.75 8.25 -21.59
CA ASN A 144 -4.72 9.63 -21.16
C ASN A 144 -5.24 9.81 -19.73
N VAL A 145 -6.26 9.04 -19.33
CA VAL A 145 -6.73 8.97 -17.93
C VAL A 145 -5.63 8.35 -17.06
N LEU A 146 -4.99 7.27 -17.52
CA LEU A 146 -3.85 6.68 -16.82
C LEU A 146 -2.69 7.68 -16.68
N LYS A 147 -2.35 8.41 -17.74
CA LYS A 147 -1.33 9.48 -17.70
C LYS A 147 -1.73 10.64 -16.78
N HIS A 148 -2.98 11.08 -16.79
CA HIS A 148 -3.46 12.14 -15.92
C HIS A 148 -3.45 11.74 -14.46
N ILE A 149 -3.81 10.50 -14.16
CA ILE A 149 -3.78 10.02 -12.79
C ILE A 149 -2.33 9.84 -12.32
N ILE A 150 -1.46 9.29 -13.17
CA ILE A 150 -0.01 9.26 -12.93
C ILE A 150 0.55 10.69 -12.72
N LEU A 151 0.13 11.69 -13.49
CA LEU A 151 0.52 13.10 -13.32
C LEU A 151 -0.04 13.72 -12.02
N LEU A 152 -1.29 13.42 -11.65
CA LEU A 152 -1.92 13.90 -10.42
C LEU A 152 -1.21 13.35 -9.18
N PHE A 153 -0.60 12.15 -9.28
CA PHE A 153 0.18 11.54 -8.20
C PHE A 153 1.68 11.88 -8.23
N MET A 154 2.26 12.15 -9.41
CA MET A 154 3.64 12.64 -9.55
C MET A 154 3.77 14.16 -9.40
N GLY A 155 2.66 14.90 -9.43
CA GLY A 155 2.61 16.35 -9.26
C GLY A 155 2.90 16.77 -7.82
N CYS A 156 4.09 17.32 -7.61
CA CYS A 156 4.64 17.89 -6.37
C CYS A 156 3.79 19.02 -5.70
N GLY A 157 2.60 19.35 -6.23
CA GLY A 157 1.80 20.53 -5.84
C GLY A 157 0.55 20.27 -4.99
N VAL A 158 0.16 19.03 -4.71
CA VAL A 158 -1.05 18.72 -3.91
C VAL A 158 -0.71 18.53 -2.42
N MET A 159 0.36 19.19 -1.96
CA MET A 159 0.93 19.00 -0.62
C MET A 159 0.08 19.62 0.50
N ASP A 160 -0.61 20.74 0.23
CA ASP A 160 -1.36 21.49 1.26
C ASP A 160 -2.85 21.15 1.35
N SER A 161 -3.48 20.79 0.23
CA SER A 161 -4.93 20.51 0.21
C SER A 161 -5.27 19.14 0.83
N PHE A 162 -4.45 18.11 0.57
CA PHE A 162 -4.68 16.77 1.12
C PHE A 162 -4.38 16.66 2.63
N ARG A 163 -3.47 17.49 3.16
CA ARG A 163 -3.26 17.62 4.62
C ARG A 163 -4.51 18.11 5.35
N LYS A 164 -5.34 18.88 4.67
CA LYS A 164 -6.57 19.49 5.20
C LYS A 164 -7.82 18.63 4.99
N TYR A 165 -7.87 17.83 3.91
CA TYR A 165 -9.07 17.08 3.52
C TYR A 165 -8.91 15.55 3.43
N GLY A 166 -7.74 14.98 3.74
CA GLY A 166 -7.50 13.54 3.64
C GLY A 166 -8.46 12.66 4.45
N PHE A 167 -8.92 13.13 5.61
CA PHE A 167 -9.95 12.45 6.41
C PHE A 167 -11.33 12.42 5.73
N LEU A 168 -11.73 13.55 5.12
CA LEU A 168 -13.01 13.68 4.40
C LEU A 168 -13.02 12.84 3.12
N ALA A 169 -11.90 12.77 2.42
CA ALA A 169 -11.73 11.89 1.25
C ALA A 169 -11.87 10.41 1.64
N LEU A 170 -11.30 10.00 2.78
CA LEU A 170 -11.43 8.63 3.31
C LEU A 170 -12.86 8.32 3.80
N LEU A 171 -13.56 9.29 4.38
CA LEU A 171 -14.95 9.13 4.83
C LEU A 171 -15.91 8.99 3.64
N GLY A 172 -15.74 9.82 2.60
CA GLY A 172 -16.50 9.73 1.36
C GLY A 172 -16.31 8.39 0.64
N LEU A 173 -15.12 7.80 0.75
CA LEU A 173 -14.80 6.49 0.18
C LEU A 173 -15.51 5.33 0.90
N LYS A 174 -15.60 5.39 2.24
CA LYS A 174 -16.34 4.42 3.05
C LYS A 174 -17.85 4.46 2.75
N ILE A 175 -18.39 5.64 2.49
CA ILE A 175 -19.81 5.79 2.10
C ILE A 175 -20.02 5.25 0.68
N CYS A 176 -19.08 5.49 -0.24
CA CYS A 176 -19.15 4.98 -1.60
C CYS A 176 -19.03 3.45 -1.71
N THR A 177 -18.21 2.82 -0.87
CA THR A 177 -18.06 1.35 -0.82
C THR A 177 -19.33 0.68 -0.32
N ILE A 178 -19.94 1.22 0.74
CA ILE A 178 -21.22 0.73 1.27
C ILE A 178 -22.33 0.88 0.23
N SER A 179 -22.40 2.01 -0.46
CA SER A 179 -23.40 2.25 -1.51
C SER A 179 -23.25 1.30 -2.71
N LEU A 180 -22.02 0.98 -3.11
CA LEU A 180 -21.76 -0.01 -4.17
C LEU A 180 -22.14 -1.43 -3.73
N ALA A 181 -21.76 -1.83 -2.50
CA ALA A 181 -22.12 -3.14 -1.95
C ALA A 181 -23.65 -3.33 -1.87
N ILE A 182 -24.38 -2.30 -1.44
CA ILE A 182 -25.85 -2.32 -1.38
C ILE A 182 -26.45 -2.47 -2.79
N ASN A 183 -25.90 -1.80 -3.81
CA ASN A 183 -26.39 -1.91 -5.19
C ASN A 183 -26.13 -3.29 -5.80
N LEU A 184 -24.98 -3.92 -5.49
CA LEU A 184 -24.68 -5.28 -5.93
C LEU A 184 -25.57 -6.33 -5.25
N LEU A 185 -25.94 -6.13 -3.98
CA LEU A 185 -26.89 -7.00 -3.26
C LEU A 185 -28.34 -6.82 -3.72
N ARG A 186 -28.65 -5.75 -4.45
CA ARG A 186 -30.01 -5.45 -4.94
C ARG A 186 -30.25 -5.95 -6.38
N ARG A 187 -29.22 -6.49 -7.05
CA ARG A 187 -29.36 -7.26 -8.30
C ARG A 187 -29.63 -8.72 -7.97
#